data_AF-A0A924SZN2-F1
#
_entry.id   AF-A0A924SZN2-F1
#
_cell.length_a   1.000
_cell.length_b   1.000
_cell.length_c   1.000
_cell.angle_alpha   90.00
_cell.angle_beta   90.00
_cell.angle_gamma   90.00
#
_symmetry.space_group_name_H-M   'P 1'
#
loop_
_entity.id
_entity.type
_entity.pdbx_description
1 polymer ?
#
loop_
_entity_poly.entity_id
_entity_poly.type
_entity_poly.pdbx_seq_one_letter_code
_entity_poly.pdbx_strand_id
1 'polypeptide(L)'
;MKLKPIGFDCRSLGLFRIAFGLTLIGNWFMRVSQGRLEAHYTEFGVMPLRLLESIHPRWSFLDSFSSPWGAKLAFVGILLVYLSYTLGFLTRVCQFLIFAILLSLLHRNPLIDDGSDCVLRMFALWTTFLPLGSRFSMDVRLGRTKTPVGKTFESWAVWLFLVNLSISYLFNAIQKDSPNWHAGTALQFVFWDHIIATPFAVYFRTRSPLWLTQMLTYGSIANEYLLAVLLVAVPFSNWPKRAVAFLVIAFHAGIALFIYIGSFCFIYLSAGLLFIPSADWERIERRFPSLKKEVPADDSAECPASSSCTERLPWFRAGEVAAGVLFLYFMLLVCYNNAVPRWMRSAAETVHVGFVDDLNRFILIPQQWSMFRAPPNATFAPVVEAHERHAAQEGGEEVYDFLRSAAGPFAMRRPIDHPVNIGKYWISYFFRIRQLEYSQFRPQFAQYLYSRGVSEFKVHEVHTQVDSTAQNVVKQGETLVFGGRLPVVIDLGPQAWRAGNISRDQMGLQPMGRFGSFWLHDDQVFVRSDRIGQWVEFEFPSEQDCTAGIELSLTRSYDYGVVRISINGKQAIPAVDGYSSFGIEGVKVPVAQVALKKAGNRLKIEVIGKNFQSSGTFFGLDHLEIQCQ
;
A
#
# COMPACT_ATOMS: atom_id res chain seq x y z
N MET A 1 26.79 -41.40 -2.98
CA MET A 1 25.62 -41.09 -2.13
C MET A 1 24.60 -40.38 -3.02
N LYS A 2 23.41 -40.95 -3.29
CA LYS A 2 22.38 -40.27 -4.11
C LYS A 2 21.72 -39.19 -3.25
N LEU A 3 21.80 -37.92 -3.68
CA LEU A 3 21.07 -36.82 -3.04
C LEU A 3 19.56 -37.11 -3.11
N LYS A 4 18.88 -37.02 -1.97
CA LYS A 4 17.41 -37.18 -1.87
C LYS A 4 16.78 -35.81 -1.63
N PRO A 5 15.61 -35.53 -2.23
CA PRO A 5 14.88 -34.30 -1.96
C PRO A 5 14.40 -34.28 -0.50
N ILE A 6 14.19 -33.08 0.00
CA ILE A 6 13.86 -32.81 1.40
C ILE A 6 12.39 -32.46 1.49
N GLY A 7 11.77 -32.76 2.64
CA GLY A 7 10.37 -32.50 2.84
C GLY A 7 9.98 -31.93 4.20
N PHE A 8 8.84 -31.26 4.17
CA PHE A 8 8.08 -30.85 5.34
C PHE A 8 7.01 -31.88 5.66
N ASP A 9 6.61 -31.96 6.93
CA ASP A 9 5.43 -32.72 7.33
C ASP A 9 4.18 -32.04 6.76
N CYS A 10 3.25 -32.82 6.22
CA CYS A 10 2.03 -32.27 5.61
C CYS A 10 1.15 -31.51 6.61
N ARG A 11 1.19 -31.86 7.90
CA ARG A 11 0.49 -31.12 8.96
C ARG A 11 1.10 -29.74 9.17
N SER A 12 2.43 -29.64 9.12
CA SER A 12 3.15 -28.35 9.17
C SER A 12 2.81 -27.46 7.98
N LEU A 13 2.67 -28.05 6.77
CA LEU A 13 2.20 -27.33 5.57
C LEU A 13 0.78 -26.79 5.75
N GLY A 14 -0.15 -27.60 6.27
CA GLY A 14 -1.53 -27.18 6.55
C GLY A 14 -1.60 -26.07 7.62
N LEU A 15 -0.80 -26.19 8.69
CA LEU A 15 -0.73 -25.17 9.73
C LEU A 15 -0.12 -23.86 9.23
N PHE A 16 0.95 -23.94 8.44
CA PHE A 16 1.54 -22.80 7.74
C PHE A 16 0.50 -22.10 6.85
N ARG A 17 -0.28 -22.84 6.05
CA ARG A 17 -1.34 -22.28 5.19
C ARG A 17 -2.34 -21.46 6.00
N ILE A 18 -2.80 -21.97 7.15
CA ILE A 18 -3.74 -21.25 8.01
C ILE A 18 -3.09 -19.97 8.55
N ALA A 19 -1.87 -20.06 9.11
CA ALA A 19 -1.17 -18.91 9.66
C ALA A 19 -0.83 -17.84 8.60
N PHE A 20 -0.35 -18.26 7.43
CA PHE A 20 -0.07 -17.39 6.30
C PHE A 20 -1.35 -16.75 5.73
N GLY A 21 -2.45 -17.51 5.67
CA GLY A 21 -3.77 -17.01 5.31
C GLY A 21 -4.28 -15.93 6.28
N LEU A 22 -4.11 -16.12 7.58
CA LEU A 22 -4.40 -15.09 8.59
C LEU A 22 -3.51 -13.86 8.43
N THR A 23 -2.23 -14.03 8.09
CA THR A 23 -1.33 -12.90 7.76
C THR A 23 -1.83 -12.11 6.54
N LEU A 24 -2.33 -12.78 5.50
CA LEU A 24 -2.94 -12.13 4.33
C LEU A 24 -4.21 -11.35 4.70
N ILE A 25 -5.06 -11.91 5.56
CA ILE A 25 -6.26 -11.23 6.09
C ILE A 25 -5.85 -10.01 6.94
N GLY A 26 -4.81 -10.13 7.77
CA GLY A 26 -4.23 -9.00 8.51
C GLY A 26 -3.74 -7.89 7.57
N ASN A 27 -3.00 -8.26 6.51
CA ASN A 27 -2.57 -7.32 5.45
C ASN A 27 -3.77 -6.64 4.78
N TRP A 28 -4.85 -7.39 4.51
CA TRP A 28 -6.09 -6.84 3.98
C TRP A 28 -6.71 -5.79 4.92
N PHE A 29 -6.82 -6.07 6.22
CA PHE A 29 -7.32 -5.09 7.21
C PHE A 29 -6.47 -3.83 7.25
N MET A 30 -5.15 -3.94 7.12
CA MET A 30 -4.27 -2.79 7.03
C MET A 30 -4.54 -1.93 5.80
N ARG A 31 -4.99 -2.51 4.68
CA ARG A 31 -5.31 -1.79 3.43
C ARG A 31 -6.68 -1.14 3.46
N VAL A 32 -7.66 -1.73 4.13
CA VAL A 32 -9.05 -1.22 4.12
C VAL A 32 -9.40 -0.30 5.29
N SER A 33 -8.69 -0.40 6.42
CA SER A 33 -8.99 0.37 7.61
C SER A 33 -8.61 1.86 7.46
N GLN A 34 -9.31 2.72 8.21
CA GLN A 34 -9.00 4.15 8.35
C GLN A 34 -8.95 4.90 7.00
N GLY A 35 -9.92 4.64 6.11
CA GLY A 35 -10.04 5.35 4.82
C GLY A 35 -8.98 5.00 3.77
N ARG A 36 -8.03 4.11 4.07
CA ARG A 36 -6.91 3.76 3.18
C ARG A 36 -7.33 3.11 1.88
N LEU A 37 -8.45 2.40 1.86
CA LEU A 37 -8.98 1.81 0.62
C LEU A 37 -9.25 2.90 -0.41
N GLU A 38 -9.97 3.93 -0.01
CA GLU A 38 -10.31 5.05 -0.88
C GLU A 38 -9.05 5.83 -1.27
N ALA A 39 -8.22 6.15 -0.29
CA ALA A 39 -6.99 6.91 -0.49
C ALA A 39 -6.01 6.24 -1.45
N HIS A 40 -5.80 4.92 -1.39
CA HIS A 40 -4.73 4.27 -2.14
C HIS A 40 -5.18 3.49 -3.38
N TYR A 41 -6.47 3.18 -3.53
CA TYR A 41 -6.97 2.26 -4.56
C TYR A 41 -8.07 2.82 -5.46
N THR A 42 -8.49 4.07 -5.29
CA THR A 42 -9.58 4.68 -6.09
C THR A 42 -9.11 5.88 -6.92
N GLU A 43 -9.92 6.31 -7.89
CA GLU A 43 -9.68 7.55 -8.67
C GLU A 43 -9.72 8.82 -7.82
N PHE A 44 -10.37 8.78 -6.66
CA PHE A 44 -10.48 9.89 -5.72
C PHE A 44 -9.32 9.92 -4.71
N GLY A 45 -8.43 8.95 -4.79
CA GLY A 45 -7.30 8.80 -3.90
C GLY A 45 -6.05 9.58 -4.34
N VAL A 46 -4.94 9.25 -3.69
CA VAL A 46 -3.61 9.80 -3.98
C VAL A 46 -2.94 9.16 -5.20
N MET A 47 -3.61 8.19 -5.84
CA MET A 47 -3.09 7.44 -6.98
C MET A 47 -4.21 7.12 -8.00
N PRO A 48 -4.70 8.09 -8.78
CA PRO A 48 -5.61 7.87 -9.90
C PRO A 48 -4.91 7.19 -11.07
N LEU A 49 -5.67 6.53 -11.96
CA LEU A 49 -5.08 5.70 -13.04
C LEU A 49 -4.26 6.49 -14.05
N ARG A 50 -4.61 7.76 -14.30
CA ARG A 50 -3.87 8.66 -15.20
C ARG A 50 -2.39 8.84 -14.83
N LEU A 51 -2.03 8.69 -13.56
CA LEU A 51 -0.63 8.79 -13.10
C LEU A 51 0.17 7.51 -13.33
N LEU A 52 -0.50 6.41 -13.70
CA LEU A 52 0.12 5.12 -13.95
C LEU A 52 0.36 4.85 -15.44
N GLU A 53 -0.04 5.76 -16.33
CA GLU A 53 0.11 5.63 -17.79
C GLU A 53 1.57 5.62 -18.23
N SER A 54 2.46 6.29 -17.49
CA SER A 54 3.90 6.33 -17.78
C SER A 54 4.69 5.21 -17.11
N ILE A 55 4.06 4.40 -16.25
CA ILE A 55 4.73 3.39 -15.44
C ILE A 55 4.55 2.01 -16.09
N HIS A 56 5.60 1.53 -16.76
CA HIS A 56 5.61 0.21 -17.39
C HIS A 56 6.92 -0.55 -17.08
N PRO A 57 6.89 -1.91 -17.06
CA PRO A 57 5.72 -2.79 -17.23
C PRO A 57 4.84 -2.86 -15.97
N ARG A 58 3.51 -2.97 -16.14
CA ARG A 58 2.54 -3.10 -15.03
C ARG A 58 1.31 -3.92 -15.42
N TRP A 59 0.68 -4.55 -14.44
CA TRP A 59 -0.63 -5.21 -14.60
C TRP A 59 -1.42 -5.22 -13.30
N SER A 60 -2.68 -4.79 -13.34
CA SER A 60 -3.56 -4.82 -12.18
C SER A 60 -5.01 -5.01 -12.61
N PHE A 61 -5.69 -6.02 -12.06
CA PHE A 61 -7.13 -6.18 -12.28
C PHE A 61 -7.94 -5.07 -11.57
N LEU A 62 -7.36 -4.42 -10.55
CA LEU A 62 -8.00 -3.33 -9.82
C LEU A 62 -8.19 -2.06 -10.67
N ASP A 63 -7.52 -1.95 -11.81
CA ASP A 63 -7.73 -0.84 -12.75
C ASP A 63 -9.18 -0.81 -13.27
N SER A 64 -9.83 -1.97 -13.40
CA SER A 64 -11.26 -2.06 -13.77
C SER A 64 -12.21 -1.73 -12.63
N PHE A 65 -11.70 -1.50 -11.41
CA PHE A 65 -12.46 -1.29 -10.18
C PHE A 65 -12.03 0.00 -9.46
N SER A 66 -11.73 1.07 -10.19
CA SER A 66 -11.17 2.29 -9.64
C SER A 66 -12.19 3.24 -8.99
N SER A 67 -13.50 3.00 -9.14
CA SER A 67 -14.53 3.72 -8.38
C SER A 67 -14.56 3.27 -6.91
N PRO A 68 -15.03 4.09 -5.94
CA PRO A 68 -15.11 3.71 -4.53
C PRO A 68 -15.89 2.42 -4.29
N TRP A 69 -17.02 2.27 -4.98
CA TRP A 69 -17.84 1.05 -4.91
C TRP A 69 -17.17 -0.13 -5.60
N GLY A 70 -16.56 0.08 -6.77
CA GLY A 70 -15.79 -0.94 -7.47
C GLY A 70 -14.64 -1.48 -6.61
N ALA A 71 -13.86 -0.59 -5.99
CA ALA A 71 -12.75 -0.96 -5.14
C ALA A 71 -13.22 -1.74 -3.90
N LYS A 72 -14.30 -1.30 -3.24
CA LYS A 72 -14.92 -2.05 -2.12
C LYS A 72 -15.32 -3.47 -2.55
N LEU A 73 -15.99 -3.61 -3.70
CA LEU A 73 -16.39 -4.91 -4.24
C LEU A 73 -15.17 -5.80 -4.53
N ALA A 74 -14.15 -5.26 -5.19
CA ALA A 74 -12.93 -5.99 -5.48
C ALA A 74 -12.23 -6.46 -4.20
N PHE A 75 -12.17 -5.62 -3.16
CA PHE A 75 -11.56 -5.97 -1.88
C PHE A 75 -12.37 -7.02 -1.11
N VAL A 76 -13.71 -7.04 -1.22
CA VAL A 76 -14.53 -8.15 -0.71
C VAL A 76 -14.16 -9.45 -1.45
N GLY A 77 -14.01 -9.40 -2.78
CA GLY A 77 -13.52 -10.55 -3.57
C GLY A 77 -12.15 -11.06 -3.12
N ILE A 78 -11.20 -10.15 -2.88
CA ILE A 78 -9.88 -10.50 -2.33
C ILE A 78 -10.01 -11.19 -0.98
N LEU A 79 -10.85 -10.66 -0.07
CA LEU A 79 -11.07 -11.25 1.25
C LEU A 79 -11.64 -12.67 1.14
N LEU A 80 -12.58 -12.90 0.22
CA LEU A 80 -13.15 -14.24 -0.03
C LEU A 80 -12.09 -15.24 -0.53
N VAL A 81 -11.15 -14.80 -1.38
CA VAL A 81 -10.01 -15.63 -1.81
C VAL A 81 -9.10 -15.94 -0.61
N TYR A 82 -8.81 -14.96 0.24
CA TYR A 82 -7.96 -15.17 1.42
C TYR A 82 -8.62 -16.08 2.46
N LEU A 83 -9.93 -15.94 2.69
CA LEU A 83 -10.70 -16.85 3.54
C LEU A 83 -10.73 -18.27 2.95
N SER A 84 -10.99 -18.41 1.66
CA SER A 84 -10.97 -19.71 0.97
C SER A 84 -9.59 -20.38 1.08
N TYR A 85 -8.51 -19.62 0.88
CA TYR A 85 -7.16 -20.09 1.10
C TYR A 85 -6.89 -20.50 2.54
N THR A 86 -7.38 -19.74 3.52
CA THR A 86 -7.20 -19.99 4.97
C THR A 86 -8.00 -21.18 5.47
N LEU A 87 -9.14 -21.50 4.83
CA LEU A 87 -9.92 -22.70 5.10
C LEU A 87 -9.46 -23.91 4.26
N GLY A 88 -8.66 -23.67 3.22
CA GLY A 88 -8.11 -24.72 2.36
C GLY A 88 -9.15 -25.24 1.37
N PHE A 89 -9.90 -24.32 0.77
CA PHE A 89 -10.90 -24.58 -0.27
C PHE A 89 -10.40 -24.05 -1.60
N LEU A 90 -10.37 -24.92 -2.61
CA LEU A 90 -9.75 -24.64 -3.91
C LEU A 90 -8.31 -24.16 -3.73
N THR A 91 -7.55 -24.82 -2.84
CA THR A 91 -6.26 -24.35 -2.34
C THR A 91 -5.27 -24.05 -3.46
N ARG A 92 -5.20 -24.92 -4.48
CA ARG A 92 -4.32 -24.72 -5.64
C ARG A 92 -4.67 -23.49 -6.45
N VAL A 93 -5.95 -23.24 -6.69
CA VAL A 93 -6.41 -22.04 -7.41
C VAL A 93 -6.10 -20.80 -6.58
N CYS A 94 -6.41 -20.83 -5.28
CA CYS A 94 -6.15 -19.71 -4.38
C CYS A 94 -4.66 -19.36 -4.29
N GLN A 95 -3.74 -20.33 -4.34
CA GLN A 95 -2.29 -20.05 -4.37
C GLN A 95 -1.89 -19.13 -5.54
N PHE A 96 -2.37 -19.42 -6.75
CA PHE A 96 -2.11 -18.58 -7.93
C PHE A 96 -2.84 -17.25 -7.85
N LEU A 97 -4.12 -17.25 -7.41
CA LEU A 97 -4.89 -16.01 -7.25
C LEU A 97 -4.24 -15.08 -6.22
N ILE A 98 -3.73 -15.59 -5.10
CA ILE A 98 -3.06 -14.77 -4.09
C ILE A 98 -1.84 -14.08 -4.69
N PHE A 99 -0.99 -14.80 -5.43
CA PHE A 99 0.16 -14.19 -6.07
C PHE A 99 -0.26 -13.09 -7.07
N ALA A 100 -1.25 -13.36 -7.92
CA ALA A 100 -1.79 -12.39 -8.85
C ALA A 100 -2.42 -11.17 -8.15
N ILE A 101 -3.15 -11.39 -7.04
CA ILE A 101 -3.74 -10.32 -6.22
C ILE A 101 -2.65 -9.45 -5.62
N LEU A 102 -1.60 -10.03 -5.05
CA LEU A 102 -0.51 -9.26 -4.44
C LEU A 102 0.27 -8.44 -5.48
N LEU A 103 0.46 -8.97 -6.70
CA LEU A 103 1.01 -8.21 -7.82
C LEU A 103 0.09 -7.05 -8.21
N SER A 104 -1.21 -7.32 -8.39
CA SER A 104 -2.19 -6.30 -8.76
C SER A 104 -2.30 -5.19 -7.72
N LEU A 105 -2.30 -5.52 -6.42
CA LEU A 105 -2.36 -4.55 -5.33
C LEU A 105 -1.21 -3.54 -5.37
N LEU A 106 -0.02 -3.98 -5.79
CA LEU A 106 1.14 -3.10 -5.89
C LEU A 106 1.25 -2.39 -7.23
N HIS A 107 0.90 -3.03 -8.33
CA HIS A 107 0.83 -2.33 -9.62
C HIS A 107 -0.26 -1.24 -9.64
N ARG A 108 -1.30 -1.35 -8.80
CA ARG A 108 -2.31 -0.30 -8.62
C ARG A 108 -1.76 0.91 -7.85
N ASN A 109 -0.74 0.72 -7.01
CA ASN A 109 -0.08 1.81 -6.28
C ASN A 109 1.38 1.43 -5.98
N PRO A 110 2.33 1.76 -6.88
CA PRO A 110 3.74 1.43 -6.69
C PRO A 110 4.38 2.17 -5.51
N LEU A 111 3.77 3.27 -5.06
CA LEU A 111 4.35 4.12 -4.02
C LEU A 111 4.23 3.54 -2.61
N ILE A 112 3.44 2.48 -2.44
CA ILE A 112 3.23 1.87 -1.12
C ILE A 112 4.04 0.58 -0.92
N ASP A 113 4.82 0.15 -1.92
CA ASP A 113 5.66 -1.05 -1.84
C ASP A 113 6.77 -0.91 -0.80
N ASP A 114 6.92 -1.94 0.02
CA ASP A 114 7.91 -2.04 1.10
C ASP A 114 8.52 -3.46 1.16
N GLY A 115 9.53 -3.64 2.02
CA GLY A 115 10.18 -4.94 2.21
C GLY A 115 9.24 -6.05 2.68
N SER A 116 8.16 -5.73 3.41
CA SER A 116 7.17 -6.71 3.86
C SER A 116 6.32 -7.25 2.71
N ASP A 117 5.91 -6.38 1.80
CA ASP A 117 5.11 -6.78 0.63
C ASP A 117 5.97 -7.60 -0.35
N CYS A 118 7.26 -7.28 -0.49
CA CYS A 118 8.23 -8.08 -1.25
C CYS A 118 8.33 -9.52 -0.74
N VAL A 119 8.52 -9.71 0.58
CA VAL A 119 8.54 -11.05 1.19
C VAL A 119 7.19 -11.76 1.03
N LEU A 120 6.08 -11.04 1.15
CA LEU A 120 4.74 -11.62 1.00
C LEU A 120 4.53 -12.21 -0.40
N ARG A 121 4.94 -11.48 -1.45
CA ARG A 121 4.93 -11.96 -2.85
C ARG A 121 5.86 -13.15 -3.05
N MET A 122 7.07 -13.08 -2.50
CA MET A 122 8.04 -14.17 -2.59
C MET A 122 7.50 -15.46 -1.98
N PHE A 123 6.93 -15.39 -0.77
CA PHE A 123 6.29 -16.54 -0.14
C PHE A 123 5.10 -17.04 -0.95
N ALA A 124 4.19 -16.16 -1.37
CA ALA A 124 3.04 -16.52 -2.18
C ALA A 124 3.45 -17.28 -3.45
N LEU A 125 4.47 -16.79 -4.16
CA LEU A 125 5.04 -17.45 -5.34
C LEU A 125 5.58 -18.85 -5.01
N TRP A 126 6.43 -18.97 -3.99
CA TRP A 126 6.96 -20.27 -3.58
C TRP A 126 5.88 -21.25 -3.11
N THR A 127 4.80 -20.76 -2.49
CA THR A 127 3.70 -21.63 -2.06
C THR A 127 3.01 -22.35 -3.22
N THR A 128 3.04 -21.80 -4.44
CA THR A 128 2.43 -22.44 -5.63
C THR A 128 3.00 -23.83 -5.92
N PHE A 129 4.25 -24.09 -5.51
CA PHE A 129 4.89 -25.40 -5.65
C PHE A 129 4.56 -26.38 -4.52
N LEU A 130 3.94 -25.92 -3.42
CA LEU A 130 3.69 -26.71 -2.21
C LEU A 130 2.25 -27.23 -2.13
N PRO A 131 2.02 -28.48 -1.68
CA PRO A 131 0.68 -29.05 -1.55
C PRO A 131 0.01 -28.62 -0.25
N LEU A 132 -0.23 -27.31 -0.08
CA LEU A 132 -0.77 -26.75 1.15
C LEU A 132 -2.21 -27.20 1.49
N GLY A 133 -2.90 -27.79 0.52
CA GLY A 133 -4.24 -28.34 0.70
C GLY A 133 -4.26 -29.79 1.17
N SER A 134 -3.12 -30.43 1.45
CA SER A 134 -3.05 -31.86 1.77
C SER A 134 -3.50 -32.25 3.18
N ARG A 135 -3.55 -31.29 4.12
CA ARG A 135 -3.99 -31.47 5.51
C ARG A 135 -4.67 -30.21 6.04
N PHE A 136 -5.52 -30.39 7.06
CA PHE A 136 -6.29 -29.34 7.73
C PHE A 136 -7.10 -28.47 6.75
N SER A 137 -7.62 -29.06 5.66
CA SER A 137 -8.23 -28.33 4.54
C SER A 137 -9.64 -28.82 4.24
N MET A 138 -10.49 -27.94 3.73
CA MET A 138 -11.79 -28.33 3.18
C MET A 138 -11.65 -29.19 1.92
N ASP A 139 -10.59 -29.00 1.12
CA ASP A 139 -10.32 -29.82 -0.06
C ASP A 139 -10.18 -31.31 0.28
N VAL A 140 -9.52 -31.65 1.40
CA VAL A 140 -9.42 -33.05 1.87
C VAL A 140 -10.77 -33.54 2.36
N ARG A 141 -11.46 -32.75 3.19
CA ARG A 141 -12.77 -33.12 3.74
C ARG A 141 -13.84 -33.35 2.66
N LEU A 142 -13.75 -32.62 1.55
CA LEU A 142 -14.63 -32.73 0.40
C LEU A 142 -14.15 -33.76 -0.65
N GLY A 143 -13.08 -34.51 -0.37
CA GLY A 143 -12.54 -35.53 -1.29
C GLY A 143 -11.95 -34.96 -2.59
N ARG A 144 -11.57 -33.68 -2.63
CA ARG A 144 -11.03 -32.99 -3.82
C ARG A 144 -9.54 -33.24 -4.02
N THR A 145 -8.84 -33.73 -2.99
CA THR A 145 -7.42 -34.05 -3.07
C THR A 145 -7.20 -35.44 -3.66
N LYS A 146 -6.76 -35.50 -4.93
CA LYS A 146 -6.55 -36.75 -5.66
C LYS A 146 -5.22 -37.46 -5.36
N THR A 147 -4.23 -36.75 -4.81
CA THR A 147 -2.92 -37.32 -4.50
C THR A 147 -2.83 -37.63 -3.00
N PRO A 148 -2.72 -38.92 -2.62
CA PRO A 148 -2.33 -39.28 -1.26
C PRO A 148 -0.93 -38.71 -1.04
N VAL A 149 -0.82 -37.63 -0.27
CA VAL A 149 0.48 -37.16 0.18
C VAL A 149 0.81 -37.99 1.41
N GLY A 150 1.96 -38.65 1.38
CA GLY A 150 2.48 -39.34 2.55
C GLY A 150 2.64 -38.38 3.74
N LYS A 151 3.17 -38.90 4.84
CA LYS A 151 3.41 -38.12 6.05
C LYS A 151 4.25 -36.86 5.80
N THR A 152 5.20 -36.95 4.88
CA THR A 152 6.08 -35.86 4.44
C THR A 152 5.94 -35.61 2.94
N PHE A 153 6.05 -34.34 2.53
CA PHE A 153 6.12 -33.94 1.13
C PHE A 153 7.55 -33.60 0.75
N GLU A 154 8.20 -34.45 -0.04
CA GLU A 154 9.60 -34.30 -0.47
C GLU A 154 9.70 -33.76 -1.90
N SER A 155 10.39 -32.63 -2.08
CA SER A 155 10.50 -31.94 -3.37
C SER A 155 11.79 -31.11 -3.46
N TRP A 156 12.32 -30.93 -4.67
CA TRP A 156 13.44 -30.00 -4.88
C TRP A 156 13.00 -28.55 -4.73
N ALA A 157 11.76 -28.21 -5.08
CA ALA A 157 11.18 -26.89 -4.83
C ALA A 157 11.25 -26.49 -3.34
N VAL A 158 11.07 -27.44 -2.41
CA VAL A 158 11.25 -27.19 -0.97
C VAL A 158 12.70 -26.80 -0.67
N TRP A 159 13.67 -27.51 -1.24
CA TRP A 159 15.09 -27.22 -1.03
C TRP A 159 15.48 -25.86 -1.64
N LEU A 160 15.04 -25.56 -2.85
CA LEU A 160 15.30 -24.28 -3.52
C LEU A 160 14.68 -23.10 -2.76
N PHE A 161 13.47 -23.28 -2.21
CA PHE A 161 12.86 -22.31 -1.32
C PHE A 161 13.69 -22.07 -0.05
N LEU A 162 14.17 -23.14 0.60
CA LEU A 162 15.02 -23.04 1.80
C LEU A 162 16.35 -22.35 1.51
N VAL A 163 16.98 -22.65 0.37
CA VAL A 163 18.22 -21.98 -0.06
C VAL A 163 17.95 -20.50 -0.35
N ASN A 164 16.85 -20.17 -1.03
CA ASN A 164 16.47 -18.77 -1.27
C ASN A 164 16.23 -18.02 0.05
N LEU A 165 15.55 -18.65 1.02
CA LEU A 165 15.34 -18.09 2.36
C LEU A 165 16.67 -17.92 3.12
N SER A 166 17.56 -18.91 3.06
CA SER A 166 18.91 -18.86 3.64
C SER A 166 19.71 -17.68 3.10
N ILE A 167 19.69 -17.49 1.77
CA ILE A 167 20.37 -16.37 1.10
C ILE A 167 19.80 -15.04 1.57
N SER A 168 18.48 -14.93 1.76
CA SER A 168 17.87 -13.71 2.28
C SER A 168 18.40 -13.33 3.67
N TYR A 169 18.54 -14.29 4.59
CA TYR A 169 19.14 -14.04 5.91
C TYR A 169 20.63 -13.71 5.83
N LEU A 170 21.38 -14.44 4.99
CA LEU A 170 22.82 -14.24 4.83
C LEU A 170 23.15 -12.83 4.32
N PHE A 171 22.48 -12.41 3.26
CA PHE A 171 22.70 -11.09 2.65
C PHE A 171 22.20 -9.96 3.54
N ASN A 172 21.16 -10.19 4.34
CA ASN A 172 20.74 -9.22 5.36
C ASN A 172 21.80 -9.07 6.46
N ALA A 173 22.39 -10.17 6.92
CA ALA A 173 23.44 -10.17 7.94
C ALA A 173 24.74 -9.48 7.46
N ILE A 174 25.22 -9.85 6.26
CA ILE A 174 26.44 -9.27 5.67
C ILE A 174 26.32 -7.76 5.49
N GLN A 175 25.11 -7.28 5.16
CA GLN A 175 24.89 -5.86 4.93
C GLN A 175 24.80 -5.02 6.21
N LYS A 176 24.75 -5.62 7.41
CA LYS A 176 24.78 -4.90 8.69
C LYS A 176 26.19 -4.47 9.08
N ASP A 177 26.75 -3.60 8.26
CA ASP A 177 28.17 -3.20 8.30
C ASP A 177 28.37 -1.70 8.66
N SER A 178 27.32 -1.01 9.11
CA SER A 178 27.44 0.39 9.54
C SER A 178 28.15 0.53 10.89
N PRO A 179 28.72 1.71 11.24
CA PRO A 179 29.34 1.96 12.54
C PRO A 179 28.46 1.58 13.75
N ASN A 180 27.14 1.80 13.67
CA ASN A 180 26.21 1.48 14.76
C ASN A 180 26.04 -0.03 14.99
N TRP A 181 26.16 -0.84 13.94
CA TRP A 181 26.14 -2.30 14.05
C TRP A 181 27.42 -2.80 14.71
N HIS A 182 28.58 -2.27 14.30
CA HIS A 182 29.88 -2.58 14.89
C HIS A 182 29.95 -2.17 16.37
N ALA A 183 29.41 -1.01 16.72
CA ALA A 183 29.37 -0.49 18.09
C ALA A 183 28.30 -1.17 18.99
N GLY A 184 27.41 -1.98 18.41
CA GLY A 184 26.32 -2.64 19.14
C GLY A 184 25.18 -1.68 19.54
N THR A 185 25.11 -0.48 18.96
CA THR A 185 24.11 0.56 19.28
C THR A 185 22.95 0.60 18.30
N ALA A 186 23.00 -0.17 17.20
CA ALA A 186 22.02 -0.14 16.11
C ALA A 186 20.55 -0.22 16.58
N LEU A 187 20.20 -1.18 17.45
CA LEU A 187 18.82 -1.31 17.91
C LEU A 187 18.38 -0.16 18.82
N GLN A 188 19.32 0.51 19.47
CA GLN A 188 19.00 1.66 20.28
C GLN A 188 18.52 2.82 19.41
N PHE A 189 19.18 3.08 18.28
CA PHE A 189 18.70 4.02 17.26
C PHE A 189 17.32 3.63 16.70
N VAL A 190 17.09 2.34 16.47
CA VAL A 190 15.78 1.84 15.99
C VAL A 190 14.66 2.12 17.00
N PHE A 191 14.92 2.02 18.31
CA PHE A 191 13.90 2.31 19.32
C PHE A 191 13.54 3.80 19.40
N TRP A 192 14.44 4.68 18.95
CA TRP A 192 14.17 6.11 18.83
C TRP A 192 13.39 6.47 17.57
N ASP A 193 13.19 5.53 16.64
CA ASP A 193 12.50 5.80 15.38
C ASP A 193 11.00 5.98 15.60
N HIS A 194 10.53 7.22 15.44
CA HIS A 194 9.13 7.59 15.72
C HIS A 194 8.12 6.99 14.72
N ILE A 195 8.59 6.47 13.57
CA ILE A 195 7.73 5.86 12.55
C ILE A 195 7.50 4.39 12.86
N ILE A 196 8.57 3.67 13.23
CA ILE A 196 8.53 2.22 13.33
C ILE A 196 8.56 1.70 14.77
N ALA A 197 8.93 2.51 15.78
CA ALA A 197 8.93 2.06 17.16
C ALA A 197 7.51 1.78 17.68
N THR A 198 7.33 0.61 18.30
CA THR A 198 6.10 0.26 19.02
C THR A 198 6.00 1.03 20.35
N PRO A 199 4.81 1.10 20.98
CA PRO A 199 4.69 1.62 22.35
C PRO A 199 5.63 0.94 23.35
N PHE A 200 5.90 -0.35 23.15
CA PHE A 200 6.85 -1.09 23.99
C PHE A 200 8.29 -0.63 23.77
N ALA A 201 8.74 -0.46 22.52
CA ALA A 201 10.04 0.12 22.23
C ALA A 201 10.18 1.53 22.81
N VAL A 202 9.13 2.35 22.72
CA VAL A 202 9.11 3.70 23.30
C VAL A 202 9.22 3.67 24.82
N TYR A 203 8.55 2.74 25.49
CA TYR A 203 8.72 2.54 26.93
C TYR A 203 10.14 2.08 27.28
N PHE A 204 10.73 1.24 26.44
CA PHE A 204 12.03 0.61 26.65
C PHE A 204 13.23 1.52 26.37
N ARG A 205 13.15 2.44 25.39
CA ARG A 205 14.29 3.18 24.84
C ARG A 205 15.09 4.01 25.85
N THR A 206 14.45 4.55 26.89
CA THR A 206 15.12 5.34 27.94
C THR A 206 15.50 4.53 29.17
N ARG A 207 15.11 3.25 29.22
CA ARG A 207 15.28 2.35 30.38
C ARG A 207 16.25 1.21 30.11
N SER A 208 16.58 0.96 28.85
CA SER A 208 17.46 -0.14 28.46
C SER A 208 18.92 0.18 28.77
N PRO A 209 19.62 -0.62 29.59
CA PRO A 209 21.06 -0.47 29.77
C PRO A 209 21.80 -0.84 28.47
N LEU A 210 22.95 -0.21 28.22
CA LEU A 210 23.72 -0.38 26.98
C LEU A 210 24.09 -1.85 26.70
N TRP A 211 24.43 -2.62 27.73
CA TRP A 211 24.77 -4.04 27.55
C TRP A 211 23.60 -4.84 26.95
N LEU A 212 22.36 -4.47 27.26
CA LEU A 212 21.16 -5.16 26.78
C LEU A 212 20.90 -4.82 25.32
N THR A 213 21.05 -3.55 24.94
CA THR A 213 20.91 -3.14 23.53
C THR A 213 22.03 -3.69 22.66
N GLN A 214 23.26 -3.79 23.18
CA GLN A 214 24.37 -4.49 22.54
C GLN A 214 24.08 -5.98 22.35
N MET A 215 23.59 -6.67 23.39
CA MET A 215 23.20 -8.08 23.31
C MET A 215 22.12 -8.30 22.24
N LEU A 216 21.09 -7.46 22.18
CA LEU A 216 20.04 -7.55 21.17
C LEU A 216 20.58 -7.25 19.76
N THR A 217 21.48 -6.27 19.62
CA THR A 217 22.09 -5.87 18.34
C THR A 217 22.94 -7.00 17.76
N TYR A 218 23.91 -7.50 18.53
CA TYR A 218 24.75 -8.62 18.10
C TYR A 218 23.97 -9.92 18.00
N GLY A 219 23.00 -10.15 18.90
CA GLY A 219 22.08 -11.28 18.84
C GLY A 219 21.27 -11.32 17.54
N SER A 220 20.89 -10.14 17.01
CA SER A 220 20.20 -10.06 15.72
C SER A 220 21.09 -10.50 14.56
N ILE A 221 22.36 -10.05 14.51
CA ILE A 221 23.32 -10.46 13.49
C ILE A 221 23.63 -11.97 13.62
N ALA A 222 23.89 -12.44 14.83
CA ALA A 222 24.19 -13.84 15.10
C ALA A 222 23.02 -14.75 14.71
N ASN A 223 21.79 -14.35 15.00
CA ASN A 223 20.59 -15.10 14.62
C ASN A 223 20.44 -15.20 13.09
N GLU A 224 20.70 -14.13 12.34
CA GLU A 224 20.61 -14.17 10.88
C GLU A 224 21.68 -15.07 10.25
N TYR A 225 22.94 -14.99 10.69
CA TYR A 225 23.98 -15.93 10.24
C TYR A 225 23.65 -17.38 10.62
N LEU A 226 23.16 -17.60 11.84
CA LEU A 226 22.80 -18.93 12.30
C LEU A 226 21.63 -19.50 11.49
N LEU A 227 20.62 -18.69 11.17
CA LEU A 227 19.51 -19.10 10.30
C LEU A 227 19.97 -19.39 8.87
N ALA A 228 20.90 -18.59 8.30
CA ALA A 228 21.46 -18.86 6.99
C ALA A 228 22.13 -20.25 6.94
N VAL A 229 22.94 -20.60 7.95
CA VAL A 229 23.58 -21.92 8.00
C VAL A 229 22.56 -23.03 8.29
N LEU A 230 21.72 -22.85 9.31
CA LEU A 230 20.79 -23.89 9.73
C LEU A 230 19.74 -24.18 8.67
N LEU A 231 19.19 -23.22 7.93
CA LEU A 231 18.17 -23.49 6.90
C LEU A 231 18.64 -24.48 5.83
N VAL A 232 19.94 -24.52 5.52
CA VAL A 232 20.54 -25.48 4.58
C VAL A 232 21.04 -26.75 5.28
N ALA A 233 21.39 -26.67 6.58
CA ALA A 233 21.79 -27.82 7.42
C ALA A 233 20.61 -28.57 8.08
N VAL A 234 19.40 -28.00 8.06
CA VAL A 234 18.13 -28.53 8.57
C VAL A 234 17.73 -29.92 8.06
N PRO A 235 17.98 -30.31 6.80
CA PRO A 235 17.32 -31.48 6.26
C PRO A 235 17.70 -32.83 6.87
N PHE A 236 18.73 -32.87 7.72
CA PHE A 236 19.33 -34.13 8.14
C PHE A 236 18.89 -34.63 9.53
N SER A 237 18.17 -33.83 10.34
CA SER A 237 17.75 -34.25 11.69
C SER A 237 16.56 -33.45 12.26
N ASN A 238 15.89 -33.97 13.29
CA ASN A 238 14.79 -33.29 14.00
C ASN A 238 15.26 -32.09 14.84
N TRP A 239 16.49 -32.13 15.37
CA TRP A 239 17.01 -31.05 16.23
C TRP A 239 17.21 -29.73 15.47
N PRO A 240 17.86 -29.70 14.28
CA PRO A 240 17.97 -28.49 13.46
C PRO A 240 16.61 -27.89 13.08
N LYS A 241 15.61 -28.73 12.77
CA LYS A 241 14.24 -28.29 12.49
C LYS A 241 13.64 -27.53 13.68
N ARG A 242 13.74 -28.09 14.88
CA ARG A 242 13.27 -27.43 16.12
C ARG A 242 14.05 -26.14 16.41
N ALA A 243 15.37 -26.15 16.20
CA ALA A 243 16.21 -24.98 16.39
C ALA A 243 15.80 -23.84 15.44
N VAL A 244 15.59 -24.12 14.15
CA VAL A 244 15.10 -23.14 13.18
C VAL A 244 13.70 -22.64 13.52
N ALA A 245 12.77 -23.54 13.89
CA ALA A 245 11.44 -23.13 14.33
C ALA A 245 11.53 -22.12 15.48
N PHE A 246 12.32 -22.44 16.51
CA PHE A 246 12.53 -21.57 17.67
C PHE A 246 13.18 -20.24 17.29
N LEU A 247 14.30 -20.26 16.56
CA LEU A 247 15.04 -19.06 16.17
C LEU A 247 14.19 -18.13 15.31
N VAL A 248 13.48 -18.66 14.30
CA VAL A 248 12.58 -17.86 13.46
C VAL A 248 11.47 -17.24 14.29
N ILE A 249 10.80 -18.04 15.14
CA ILE A 249 9.65 -17.56 15.93
C ILE A 249 10.10 -16.54 16.97
N ALA A 250 11.10 -16.84 17.78
CA ALA A 250 11.60 -15.96 18.82
C ALA A 250 12.13 -14.65 18.24
N PHE A 251 12.89 -14.71 17.14
CA PHE A 251 13.44 -13.52 16.50
C PHE A 251 12.35 -12.60 15.96
N HIS A 252 11.38 -13.12 15.20
CA HIS A 252 10.33 -12.29 14.61
C HIS A 252 9.27 -11.85 15.61
N ALA A 253 9.02 -12.63 16.67
CA ALA A 253 8.22 -12.18 17.80
C ALA A 253 8.91 -11.02 18.54
N GLY A 254 10.24 -11.10 18.72
CA GLY A 254 11.05 -10.02 19.26
C GLY A 254 10.97 -8.77 18.38
N ILE A 255 11.17 -8.89 17.07
CA ILE A 255 11.03 -7.76 16.14
C ILE A 255 9.62 -7.17 16.22
N ALA A 256 8.55 -7.99 16.19
CA ALA A 256 7.18 -7.52 16.28
C ALA A 256 6.85 -6.80 17.60
N LEU A 257 7.54 -7.17 18.69
CA LEU A 257 7.39 -6.53 19.99
C LEU A 257 8.00 -5.12 20.00
N PHE A 258 9.07 -4.87 19.24
CA PHE A 258 9.76 -3.58 19.24
C PHE A 258 9.41 -2.69 18.03
N ILE A 259 9.12 -3.27 16.86
CA ILE A 259 9.05 -2.56 15.59
C ILE A 259 7.76 -2.88 14.81
N TYR A 260 7.06 -1.84 14.35
CA TYR A 260 5.99 -1.91 13.36
C TYR A 260 6.56 -2.01 11.94
N ILE A 261 6.62 -3.23 11.40
CA ILE A 261 7.04 -3.50 10.01
C ILE A 261 5.94 -4.28 9.27
N GLY A 262 4.71 -3.79 9.37
CA GLY A 262 3.58 -4.37 8.64
C GLY A 262 3.39 -5.87 8.83
N SER A 263 3.22 -6.58 7.72
CA SER A 263 3.04 -8.04 7.71
C SER A 263 4.34 -8.83 7.85
N PHE A 264 5.51 -8.17 7.86
CA PHE A 264 6.82 -8.81 7.76
C PHE A 264 7.00 -9.93 8.80
N CYS A 265 6.87 -9.59 10.08
CA CYS A 265 7.09 -10.53 11.18
C CYS A 265 6.11 -11.70 11.13
N PHE A 266 4.86 -11.44 10.76
CA PHE A 266 3.81 -12.47 10.70
C PHE A 266 4.01 -13.48 9.56
N ILE A 267 4.65 -13.07 8.46
CA ILE A 267 5.03 -13.98 7.38
C ILE A 267 6.08 -14.98 7.91
N TYR A 268 7.14 -14.49 8.55
CA TYR A 268 8.18 -15.37 9.09
C TYR A 268 7.71 -16.20 10.30
N LEU A 269 6.83 -15.66 11.15
CA LEU A 269 6.18 -16.44 12.21
C LEU A 269 5.40 -17.61 11.63
N SER A 270 4.66 -17.40 10.53
CA SER A 270 4.00 -18.50 9.83
C SER A 270 5.03 -19.49 9.27
N ALA A 271 6.13 -19.01 8.67
CA ALA A 271 7.19 -19.84 8.11
C ALA A 271 7.87 -20.73 9.16
N GLY A 272 8.02 -20.25 10.40
CA GLY A 272 8.56 -21.03 11.51
C GLY A 272 7.78 -22.33 11.77
N LEU A 273 6.47 -22.34 11.49
CA LEU A 273 5.59 -23.51 11.68
C LEU A 273 5.90 -24.64 10.68
N LEU A 274 6.52 -24.33 9.54
CA LEU A 274 6.95 -25.36 8.56
C LEU A 274 7.97 -26.33 9.18
N PHE A 275 8.75 -25.86 10.14
CA PHE A 275 9.86 -26.62 10.74
C PHE A 275 9.43 -27.49 11.93
N ILE A 276 8.14 -27.59 12.25
CA ILE A 276 7.66 -28.56 13.24
C ILE A 276 7.86 -29.99 12.67
N PRO A 277 8.69 -30.84 13.29
CA PRO A 277 8.99 -32.16 12.76
C PRO A 277 7.86 -33.16 13.05
N SER A 278 7.84 -34.22 12.27
CA SER A 278 6.86 -35.31 12.40
C SER A 278 6.76 -35.92 13.80
N ALA A 279 7.90 -36.04 14.51
CA ALA A 279 7.95 -36.60 15.86
C ALA A 279 7.17 -35.74 16.89
N ASP A 280 7.10 -34.42 16.68
CA ASP A 280 6.36 -33.53 17.56
C ASP A 280 4.87 -33.58 17.25
N TRP A 281 4.49 -33.67 15.97
CA TRP A 281 3.11 -33.92 15.60
C TRP A 281 2.56 -35.24 16.14
N GLU A 282 3.35 -36.32 16.14
CA GLU A 282 2.95 -37.60 16.76
C GLU A 282 2.74 -37.47 18.29
N ARG A 283 3.52 -36.62 18.96
CA ARG A 283 3.30 -36.32 20.38
C ARG A 283 2.00 -35.55 20.58
N ILE A 284 1.72 -34.57 19.70
CA ILE A 284 0.49 -33.78 19.72
C ILE A 284 -0.74 -34.66 19.48
N GLU A 285 -0.71 -35.54 18.48
CA GLU A 285 -1.82 -36.46 18.17
C GLU A 285 -2.09 -37.46 19.28
N ARG A 286 -1.05 -37.95 19.96
CA ARG A 286 -1.24 -38.78 21.17
C ARG A 286 -1.97 -38.04 22.29
N ARG A 287 -1.78 -36.72 22.39
CA ARG A 287 -2.46 -35.87 23.39
C ARG A 287 -3.85 -35.43 22.94
N PHE A 288 -4.07 -35.28 21.64
CA PHE A 288 -5.31 -34.81 21.00
C PHE A 288 -5.74 -35.75 19.84
N PRO A 289 -6.36 -36.91 20.15
CA PRO A 289 -6.70 -37.93 19.15
C PRO A 289 -7.70 -37.46 18.09
N SER A 290 -8.47 -36.40 18.35
CA SER A 290 -9.40 -35.79 17.40
C SER A 290 -8.71 -35.29 16.12
N LEU A 291 -7.44 -34.87 16.21
CA LEU A 291 -6.64 -34.44 15.06
C LEU A 291 -6.31 -35.57 14.08
N LYS A 292 -6.39 -36.83 14.53
CA LYS A 292 -6.15 -38.02 13.70
C LYS A 292 -7.33 -38.33 12.76
N LYS A 293 -8.55 -37.90 13.13
CA LYS A 293 -9.81 -38.26 12.44
C LYS A 293 -10.05 -37.55 11.09
N GLU A 294 -9.28 -36.52 10.74
CA GLU A 294 -9.49 -35.78 9.47
C GLU A 294 -8.98 -36.50 8.21
N VAL A 295 -8.51 -37.73 8.33
CA VAL A 295 -8.07 -38.56 7.21
C VAL A 295 -9.19 -39.56 6.91
N PRO A 296 -9.69 -39.66 5.66
CA PRO A 296 -10.39 -40.85 5.23
C PRO A 296 -9.44 -42.03 5.45
N ALA A 297 -9.79 -42.91 6.38
CA ALA A 297 -9.01 -44.08 6.73
C ALA A 297 -8.90 -45.00 5.51
N ASP A 298 -7.86 -44.79 4.71
CA ASP A 298 -7.27 -45.87 3.92
C ASP A 298 -5.84 -46.08 4.45
N ASP A 299 -5.77 -46.43 5.74
CA ASP A 299 -4.58 -47.01 6.36
C ASP A 299 -4.27 -48.42 5.78
N SER A 300 -5.12 -48.95 4.88
CA SER A 300 -4.93 -50.21 4.15
C SER A 300 -4.28 -50.07 2.77
N ALA A 301 -4.18 -48.86 2.21
CA ALA A 301 -3.28 -48.61 1.10
C ALA A 301 -1.85 -48.48 1.63
N GLU A 302 -1.25 -49.62 2.01
CA GLU A 302 0.20 -49.76 1.94
C GLU A 302 0.62 -49.23 0.57
N CYS A 303 1.20 -48.03 0.54
CA CYS A 303 1.90 -47.57 -0.65
C CYS A 303 3.02 -48.60 -0.84
N PRO A 304 2.97 -49.47 -1.87
CA PRO A 304 3.78 -50.66 -1.90
C PRO A 304 5.25 -50.24 -1.79
N ALA A 305 5.90 -50.72 -0.73
CA ALA A 305 7.25 -50.33 -0.34
C ALA A 305 8.33 -50.75 -1.37
N SER A 306 7.95 -51.21 -2.56
CA SER A 306 8.85 -51.76 -3.55
C SER A 306 8.28 -51.72 -4.97
N SER A 307 7.87 -50.54 -5.46
CA SER A 307 7.87 -50.28 -6.92
C SER A 307 7.60 -48.81 -7.18
N SER A 308 8.64 -48.09 -7.63
CA SER A 308 8.51 -47.03 -8.64
C SER A 308 7.26 -46.14 -8.55
N CYS A 309 7.11 -45.37 -7.46
CA CYS A 309 6.37 -44.11 -7.47
C CYS A 309 7.14 -43.03 -8.29
N THR A 310 7.77 -43.46 -9.39
CA THR A 310 8.57 -42.69 -10.35
C THR A 310 7.76 -42.27 -11.56
N GLU A 311 6.53 -42.76 -11.71
CA GLU A 311 5.49 -42.11 -12.50
C GLU A 311 4.88 -40.93 -11.72
N ARG A 312 5.75 -40.03 -11.24
CA ARG A 312 5.31 -38.70 -10.81
C ARG A 312 4.71 -38.03 -12.04
N LEU A 313 3.40 -37.75 -12.00
CA LEU A 313 2.64 -37.15 -13.10
C LEU A 313 3.44 -36.01 -13.79
N PRO A 314 3.31 -35.80 -15.11
CA PRO A 314 4.03 -34.78 -15.88
C PRO A 314 4.04 -33.40 -15.20
N TRP A 315 2.91 -33.02 -14.57
CA TRP A 315 2.71 -31.76 -13.86
C TRP A 315 3.66 -31.58 -12.66
N PHE A 316 3.99 -32.65 -11.94
CA PHE A 316 4.93 -32.60 -10.81
C PHE A 316 6.34 -32.31 -11.31
N ARG A 317 6.79 -33.00 -12.37
CA ARG A 317 8.11 -32.76 -12.98
C ARG A 317 8.20 -31.36 -13.58
N ALA A 318 7.13 -30.88 -14.23
CA ALA A 318 7.05 -29.51 -14.72
C ALA A 318 7.17 -28.47 -13.58
N GLY A 319 6.53 -28.73 -12.44
CA GLY A 319 6.65 -27.88 -11.24
C GLY A 319 8.07 -27.80 -10.69
N GLU A 320 8.80 -28.91 -10.63
CA GLU A 320 10.21 -28.94 -10.19
C GLU A 320 11.12 -28.16 -11.15
N VAL A 321 10.91 -28.32 -12.47
CA VAL A 321 11.66 -27.57 -13.49
C VAL A 321 11.35 -26.07 -13.37
N ALA A 322 10.08 -25.69 -13.23
CA ALA A 322 9.68 -24.30 -13.06
C ALA A 322 10.27 -23.68 -11.78
N ALA A 323 10.29 -24.42 -10.66
CA ALA A 323 10.95 -23.99 -9.44
C ALA A 323 12.47 -23.81 -9.63
N GLY A 324 13.11 -24.71 -10.38
CA GLY A 324 14.52 -24.61 -10.76
C GLY A 324 14.83 -23.35 -11.59
N VAL A 325 14.01 -23.07 -12.62
CA VAL A 325 14.16 -21.86 -13.45
C VAL A 325 13.94 -20.59 -12.61
N LEU A 326 12.90 -20.57 -11.76
CA LEU A 326 12.65 -19.45 -10.85
C LEU A 326 13.83 -19.22 -9.89
N PHE A 327 14.39 -20.30 -9.35
CA PHE A 327 15.55 -20.21 -8.48
C PHE A 327 16.76 -19.62 -9.20
N LEU A 328 17.08 -20.09 -10.41
CA LEU A 328 18.17 -19.55 -11.22
C LEU A 328 17.97 -18.06 -11.51
N TYR A 329 16.73 -17.65 -11.82
CA TYR A 329 16.37 -16.24 -11.98
C TYR A 329 16.64 -15.43 -10.70
N PHE A 330 16.22 -15.93 -9.53
CA PHE A 330 16.53 -15.26 -8.26
C PHE A 330 18.04 -15.23 -7.97
N MET A 331 18.80 -16.27 -8.32
CA MET A 331 20.25 -16.25 -8.17
C MET A 331 20.91 -15.19 -9.05
N LEU A 332 20.43 -15.01 -10.28
CA LEU A 332 20.87 -13.90 -11.14
C LEU A 332 20.58 -12.54 -10.49
N LEU A 333 19.40 -12.34 -9.88
CA LEU A 333 19.09 -11.10 -9.17
C LEU A 333 19.98 -10.87 -7.94
N VAL A 334 20.28 -11.94 -7.19
CA VAL A 334 21.23 -11.89 -6.07
C VAL A 334 22.61 -11.45 -6.54
N CYS A 335 23.04 -11.81 -7.76
CA CYS A 335 24.32 -11.34 -8.31
C CYS A 335 24.39 -9.82 -8.48
N TYR A 336 23.26 -9.10 -8.62
CA TYR A 336 23.22 -7.64 -8.64
C TYR A 336 23.22 -7.00 -7.24
N ASN A 337 23.20 -7.80 -6.18
CA ASN A 337 23.21 -7.30 -4.81
C ASN A 337 24.53 -6.58 -4.49
N ASN A 338 24.44 -5.42 -3.84
CA ASN A 338 25.60 -4.60 -3.50
C ASN A 338 26.61 -5.29 -2.57
N ALA A 339 26.20 -6.31 -1.81
CA ALA A 339 27.08 -7.13 -0.99
C ALA A 339 27.95 -8.11 -1.80
N VAL A 340 27.63 -8.35 -3.08
CA VAL A 340 28.41 -9.23 -3.97
C VAL A 340 29.68 -8.52 -4.44
N PRO A 341 30.85 -9.22 -4.50
CA PRO A 341 32.09 -8.67 -5.03
C PRO A 341 31.92 -8.07 -6.43
N ARG A 342 32.60 -6.95 -6.70
CA ARG A 342 32.46 -6.20 -7.98
C ARG A 342 32.68 -7.05 -9.23
N TRP A 343 33.62 -8.01 -9.19
CA TRP A 343 33.91 -8.87 -10.34
C TRP A 343 32.73 -9.81 -10.69
N MET A 344 32.02 -10.33 -9.68
CA MET A 344 30.80 -11.14 -9.90
C MET A 344 29.65 -10.26 -10.40
N ARG A 345 29.50 -9.04 -9.86
CA ARG A 345 28.51 -8.07 -10.36
C ARG A 345 28.75 -7.73 -11.82
N SER A 346 30.00 -7.40 -12.17
CA SER A 346 30.39 -7.11 -13.55
C SER A 346 30.16 -8.30 -14.48
N ALA A 347 30.42 -9.54 -14.04
CA ALA A 347 30.09 -10.73 -14.81
C ALA A 347 28.57 -10.95 -14.97
N ALA A 348 27.75 -10.55 -14.00
CA ALA A 348 26.29 -10.58 -14.14
C ALA A 348 25.77 -9.44 -15.05
N GLU A 349 26.43 -8.30 -15.05
CA GLU A 349 26.16 -7.17 -15.95
C GLU A 349 26.46 -7.52 -17.42
N THR A 350 27.43 -8.40 -17.71
CA THR A 350 27.70 -8.84 -19.10
C THR A 350 26.66 -9.85 -19.61
N VAL A 351 25.99 -10.58 -18.72
CA VAL A 351 24.87 -11.49 -19.03
C VAL A 351 23.52 -10.76 -18.95
N HIS A 352 23.54 -9.44 -18.69
CA HIS A 352 22.34 -8.65 -18.46
C HIS A 352 21.43 -8.64 -19.68
N VAL A 353 20.26 -9.27 -19.54
CA VAL A 353 19.21 -9.29 -20.56
C VAL A 353 18.12 -8.33 -20.12
N GLY A 354 17.73 -7.36 -20.94
CA GLY A 354 16.67 -6.39 -20.60
C GLY A 354 15.37 -7.05 -20.12
N PHE A 355 15.08 -8.26 -20.59
CA PHE A 355 13.98 -9.09 -20.11
C PHE A 355 14.02 -9.39 -18.60
N VAL A 356 15.20 -9.58 -18.00
CA VAL A 356 15.35 -9.87 -16.55
C VAL A 356 14.95 -8.66 -15.72
N ASP A 357 15.31 -7.46 -16.18
CA ASP A 357 14.92 -6.19 -15.57
C ASP A 357 13.43 -5.93 -15.69
N ASP A 358 12.86 -6.11 -16.88
CA ASP A 358 11.42 -5.95 -17.09
C ASP A 358 10.63 -6.95 -16.25
N LEU A 359 11.09 -8.19 -16.17
CA LEU A 359 10.49 -9.22 -15.33
C LEU A 359 10.62 -8.87 -13.84
N ASN A 360 11.75 -8.31 -13.40
CA ASN A 360 11.94 -7.88 -12.02
C ASN A 360 11.06 -6.68 -11.66
N ARG A 361 10.93 -5.70 -12.58
CA ARG A 361 10.01 -4.56 -12.43
C ARG A 361 8.55 -5.01 -12.42
N PHE A 362 8.21 -6.11 -13.11
CA PHE A 362 6.87 -6.67 -13.14
C PHE A 362 6.55 -7.56 -11.93
N ILE A 363 7.47 -8.42 -11.49
CA ILE A 363 7.26 -9.33 -10.35
C ILE A 363 7.51 -8.62 -9.02
N LEU A 364 8.33 -7.55 -9.02
CA LEU A 364 8.68 -6.72 -7.87
C LEU A 364 9.33 -7.54 -6.74
N ILE A 365 10.31 -8.41 -7.05
CA ILE A 365 11.08 -9.19 -6.07
C ILE A 365 12.60 -9.03 -6.36
N PRO A 366 13.21 -7.90 -5.97
CA PRO A 366 14.56 -7.53 -6.41
C PRO A 366 15.72 -8.26 -5.72
N GLN A 367 15.46 -9.16 -4.75
CA GLN A 367 16.48 -9.96 -4.02
C GLN A 367 17.66 -9.15 -3.40
N GLN A 368 17.44 -7.87 -3.03
CA GLN A 368 18.49 -6.99 -2.48
C GLN A 368 18.77 -7.18 -0.97
N TRP A 369 17.80 -7.66 -0.19
CA TRP A 369 17.97 -8.07 1.22
C TRP A 369 18.84 -7.16 2.10
N SER A 370 18.53 -5.86 2.16
CA SER A 370 19.35 -4.82 2.80
C SER A 370 18.66 -4.13 3.99
N MET A 371 17.73 -4.82 4.65
CA MET A 371 16.88 -4.24 5.69
C MET A 371 17.71 -3.84 6.91
N PHE A 372 17.56 -2.58 7.33
CA PHE A 372 18.33 -1.97 8.43
C PHE A 372 19.85 -1.98 8.25
N ARG A 373 20.35 -2.06 7.00
CA ARG A 373 21.80 -1.97 6.69
C ARG A 373 22.49 -0.80 7.41
N ALA A 374 21.86 0.37 7.39
CA ALA A 374 22.29 1.55 8.12
C ALA A 374 21.12 2.06 8.97
N PRO A 375 21.06 1.72 10.27
CA PRO A 375 20.04 2.27 11.15
C PRO A 375 20.21 3.80 11.19
N PRO A 376 19.11 4.55 11.22
CA PRO A 376 19.16 6.00 11.13
C PRO A 376 19.99 6.60 12.28
N ASN A 377 20.98 7.45 11.96
CA ASN A 377 21.65 8.30 12.97
C ASN A 377 20.74 9.46 13.44
N ALA A 378 19.68 9.72 12.66
CA ALA A 378 18.63 10.66 12.98
C ALA A 378 17.30 10.07 12.54
N THR A 379 16.30 10.09 13.41
CA THR A 379 15.00 9.51 13.11
C THR A 379 14.17 10.55 12.37
N PHE A 380 13.47 10.08 11.35
CA PHE A 380 12.63 10.89 10.49
C PHE A 380 11.18 10.63 10.87
N ALA A 381 10.34 11.65 10.91
CA ALA A 381 8.90 11.50 10.89
C ALA A 381 8.30 12.47 9.86
N PRO A 382 7.53 11.99 8.87
CA PRO A 382 6.75 12.90 8.05
C PRO A 382 5.69 13.53 8.95
N VAL A 383 5.56 14.85 8.87
CA VAL A 383 4.45 15.60 9.47
C VAL A 383 3.78 16.34 8.33
N VAL A 384 2.47 16.15 8.19
CA VAL A 384 1.67 16.90 7.23
C VAL A 384 0.87 17.89 8.03
N GLU A 385 1.38 19.12 8.09
CA GLU A 385 0.63 20.26 8.60
C GLU A 385 -0.37 20.66 7.53
N ALA A 386 -1.64 20.80 7.90
CA ALA A 386 -2.64 21.33 7.01
C ALA A 386 -3.61 22.25 7.75
N HIS A 387 -4.06 23.28 7.06
CA HIS A 387 -4.97 24.29 7.57
C HIS A 387 -6.35 24.06 6.94
N GLU A 388 -7.41 24.04 7.75
CA GLU A 388 -8.78 23.85 7.30
C GLU A 388 -9.47 25.15 6.86
N ARG A 389 -10.43 25.03 5.94
CA ARG A 389 -11.21 26.15 5.36
C ARG A 389 -12.06 26.93 6.37
N HIS A 390 -12.60 26.28 7.42
CA HIS A 390 -13.56 26.92 8.34
C HIS A 390 -12.93 27.70 9.50
N ALA A 391 -11.65 27.47 9.78
CA ALA A 391 -10.95 28.09 10.91
C ALA A 391 -10.71 29.61 10.72
N ALA A 392 -10.82 30.11 9.48
CA ALA A 392 -10.68 31.53 9.16
C ALA A 392 -11.89 32.39 9.58
N GLN A 393 -13.08 31.80 9.83
CA GLN A 393 -14.27 32.57 10.25
C GLN A 393 -14.40 32.78 11.76
N GLU A 394 -13.68 32.00 12.58
CA GLU A 394 -13.67 32.12 14.05
C GLU A 394 -12.25 32.33 14.60
N GLY A 395 -11.43 33.17 13.96
CA GLY A 395 -10.25 33.79 14.60
C GLY A 395 -9.18 32.85 15.19
N GLY A 396 -9.14 31.58 14.82
CA GLY A 396 -8.13 30.63 15.28
C GLY A 396 -7.64 29.78 14.12
N GLU A 397 -6.37 29.92 13.73
CA GLU A 397 -5.72 28.97 12.81
C GLU A 397 -5.63 27.61 13.49
N GLU A 398 -6.47 26.65 13.09
CA GLU A 398 -6.28 25.25 13.48
C GLU A 398 -5.34 24.57 12.47
N VAL A 399 -4.15 24.17 12.98
CA VAL A 399 -3.16 23.37 12.28
C VAL A 399 -3.39 21.90 12.61
N TYR A 400 -3.65 21.09 11.58
CA TYR A 400 -3.89 19.66 11.66
C TYR A 400 -2.63 18.90 11.28
N ASP A 401 -2.15 18.00 12.17
CA ASP A 401 -1.18 16.96 11.77
C ASP A 401 -1.98 15.75 11.24
N PHE A 402 -2.10 15.67 9.91
CA PHE A 402 -2.91 14.66 9.23
C PHE A 402 -2.44 13.21 9.43
N LEU A 403 -1.25 13.02 10.00
CA LEU A 403 -0.65 11.71 10.14
C LEU A 403 -0.88 11.08 11.52
N ARG A 404 -1.33 11.85 12.51
CA ARG A 404 -1.43 11.36 13.89
C ARG A 404 -2.88 11.12 14.33
N SER A 405 -3.36 9.87 14.32
CA SER A 405 -4.64 9.48 14.95
C SER A 405 -4.43 8.53 16.13
N ALA A 406 -5.01 8.84 17.29
CA ALA A 406 -5.15 7.90 18.41
C ALA A 406 -6.60 7.43 18.68
N ALA A 407 -7.65 8.03 18.11
CA ALA A 407 -9.04 7.64 18.46
C ALA A 407 -10.15 8.07 17.49
N GLY A 408 -9.84 8.38 16.23
CA GLY A 408 -10.83 8.80 15.24
C GLY A 408 -10.15 9.29 13.98
N PRO A 409 -10.88 9.53 12.87
CA PRO A 409 -10.25 9.97 11.63
C PRO A 409 -9.54 11.33 11.75
N PHE A 410 -9.75 12.10 12.84
CA PHE A 410 -9.25 13.47 13.00
C PHE A 410 -8.93 13.90 14.45
N ALA A 411 -8.27 13.07 15.26
CA ALA A 411 -7.90 13.44 16.64
C ALA A 411 -6.45 13.95 16.75
N MET A 412 -6.32 15.29 16.71
CA MET A 412 -5.10 16.11 16.69
C MET A 412 -4.34 16.26 18.02
N ARG A 413 -3.08 16.71 17.88
CA ARG A 413 -2.08 17.13 18.89
C ARG A 413 -1.63 16.04 19.87
N ARG A 414 -0.53 15.36 19.53
CA ARG A 414 0.37 14.76 20.53
C ARG A 414 1.81 15.24 20.29
N PRO A 415 2.61 15.45 21.36
CA PRO A 415 4.04 15.72 21.25
C PRO A 415 4.74 14.70 20.35
N ILE A 416 5.82 15.09 19.68
CA ILE A 416 6.67 14.23 18.80
C ILE A 416 7.10 12.92 19.48
N ASP A 417 7.08 12.89 20.81
CA ASP A 417 7.57 11.79 21.62
C ASP A 417 6.61 10.56 21.66
N HIS A 418 5.37 10.70 21.19
CA HIS A 418 4.39 9.62 21.21
C HIS A 418 4.30 8.87 19.86
N PRO A 419 4.45 7.53 19.84
CA PRO A 419 4.31 6.75 18.61
C PRO A 419 2.86 6.81 18.12
N VAL A 420 2.66 7.14 16.84
CA VAL A 420 1.33 7.19 16.22
C VAL A 420 1.25 6.24 15.04
N ASN A 421 0.11 5.55 14.92
CA ASN A 421 -0.13 4.57 13.88
C ASN A 421 -0.64 5.23 12.60
N ILE A 422 0.25 5.91 11.87
CA ILE A 422 0.00 6.43 10.51
C ILE A 422 -0.43 5.29 9.56
N GLY A 423 0.01 4.07 9.88
CA GLY A 423 -0.16 2.86 9.09
C GLY A 423 0.89 2.75 7.99
N LYS A 424 1.37 1.54 7.75
CA LYS A 424 2.56 1.29 6.91
C LYS A 424 2.45 1.87 5.49
N TYR A 425 1.27 1.90 4.89
CA TYR A 425 1.10 2.34 3.50
C TYR A 425 1.27 3.85 3.34
N TRP A 426 0.79 4.64 4.29
CA TRP A 426 1.07 6.07 4.31
C TRP A 426 2.55 6.33 4.53
N ILE A 427 3.17 5.59 5.46
CA ILE A 427 4.62 5.66 5.70
C ILE A 427 5.39 5.42 4.39
N SER A 428 5.12 4.31 3.69
CA SER A 428 5.76 4.00 2.40
C SER A 428 5.49 5.07 1.34
N TYR A 429 4.25 5.56 1.25
CA TYR A 429 3.87 6.63 0.32
C TYR A 429 4.69 7.90 0.57
N PHE A 430 4.74 8.39 1.81
CA PHE A 430 5.51 9.59 2.17
C PHE A 430 7.01 9.42 1.96
N PHE A 431 7.56 8.25 2.30
CA PHE A 431 8.96 7.93 2.05
C PHE A 431 9.34 8.03 0.56
N ARG A 432 8.40 7.82 -0.35
CA ARG A 432 8.62 7.95 -1.78
C ARG A 432 8.32 9.35 -2.30
N ILE A 433 7.16 9.95 -2.06
CA ILE A 433 6.81 11.27 -2.65
C ILE A 433 7.77 12.40 -2.26
N ARG A 434 8.49 12.25 -1.13
CA ARG A 434 9.54 13.19 -0.72
C ARG A 434 10.75 13.20 -1.64
N GLN A 435 11.03 12.09 -2.32
CA GLN A 435 12.19 11.98 -3.21
C GLN A 435 11.90 12.73 -4.50
N LEU A 436 12.93 13.36 -5.07
CA LEU A 436 12.78 14.20 -6.25
C LEU A 436 12.24 13.41 -7.46
N GLU A 437 12.61 12.13 -7.57
CA GLU A 437 12.15 11.20 -8.61
C GLU A 437 10.63 10.95 -8.61
N TYR A 438 9.96 11.13 -7.46
CA TYR A 438 8.51 11.00 -7.31
C TYR A 438 7.80 12.35 -7.16
N SER A 439 8.47 13.47 -7.45
CA SER A 439 7.88 14.81 -7.33
C SER A 439 6.63 15.02 -8.21
N GLN A 440 6.54 14.29 -9.33
CA GLN A 440 5.38 14.27 -10.22
C GLN A 440 4.06 13.83 -9.54
N PHE A 441 4.12 13.10 -8.42
CA PHE A 441 2.92 12.65 -7.69
C PHE A 441 2.44 13.68 -6.65
N ARG A 442 3.24 14.70 -6.32
CA ARG A 442 2.90 15.71 -5.30
C ARG A 442 1.66 16.56 -5.64
N PRO A 443 1.41 16.98 -6.90
CA PRO A 443 0.19 17.70 -7.25
C PRO A 443 -1.09 16.90 -6.97
N GLN A 444 -1.07 15.58 -7.21
CA GLN A 444 -2.21 14.73 -6.88
C GLN A 444 -2.43 14.61 -5.37
N PHE A 445 -1.35 14.51 -4.59
CA PHE A 445 -1.46 14.52 -3.13
C PHE A 445 -2.08 15.83 -2.62
N ALA A 446 -1.67 16.96 -3.19
CA ALA A 446 -2.24 18.27 -2.92
C ALA A 446 -3.74 18.31 -3.26
N GLN A 447 -4.14 17.81 -4.44
CA GLN A 447 -5.54 17.70 -4.85
C GLN A 447 -6.36 16.78 -3.93
N TYR A 448 -5.76 15.69 -3.46
CA TYR A 448 -6.39 14.80 -2.49
C TYR A 448 -6.67 15.52 -1.16
N LEU A 449 -5.70 16.25 -0.60
CA LEU A 449 -5.89 17.06 0.61
C LEU A 449 -6.95 18.15 0.40
N TYR A 450 -6.91 18.81 -0.76
CA TYR A 450 -7.88 19.81 -1.15
C TYR A 450 -9.32 19.29 -1.13
N SER A 451 -9.55 18.09 -1.69
CA SER A 451 -10.88 17.44 -1.67
C SER A 451 -11.39 17.13 -0.25
N ARG A 452 -10.51 17.19 0.75
CA ARG A 452 -10.81 17.01 2.17
C ARG A 452 -10.90 18.32 2.95
N GLY A 453 -10.99 19.46 2.27
CA GLY A 453 -11.19 20.76 2.92
C GLY A 453 -9.90 21.43 3.40
N VAL A 454 -8.73 20.97 2.95
CA VAL A 454 -7.45 21.62 3.23
C VAL A 454 -7.24 22.82 2.30
N SER A 455 -6.82 23.97 2.85
CA SER A 455 -6.52 25.21 2.11
C SER A 455 -5.02 25.48 2.00
N GLU A 456 -4.23 25.14 3.00
CA GLU A 456 -2.78 25.18 2.97
C GLU A 456 -2.22 23.89 3.56
N PHE A 457 -1.16 23.36 2.98
CA PHE A 457 -0.44 22.24 3.59
C PHE A 457 1.06 22.37 3.47
N LYS A 458 1.77 21.82 4.45
CA LYS A 458 3.22 21.70 4.48
C LYS A 458 3.59 20.29 4.93
N VAL A 459 4.52 19.68 4.21
CA VAL A 459 5.08 18.38 4.57
C VAL A 459 6.48 18.60 5.12
N HIS A 460 6.64 18.31 6.40
CA HIS A 460 7.89 18.47 7.15
C HIS A 460 8.56 17.12 7.38
N GLU A 461 9.89 17.14 7.39
CA GLU A 461 10.72 16.11 7.98
C GLU A 461 11.14 16.57 9.37
N VAL A 462 10.67 15.87 10.40
CA VAL A 462 11.23 16.03 11.74
C VAL A 462 12.44 15.13 11.86
N HIS A 463 13.59 15.72 12.14
CA HIS A 463 14.85 15.02 12.40
C HIS A 463 15.16 15.04 13.89
N THR A 464 15.18 13.87 14.53
CA THR A 464 15.65 13.73 15.90
C THR A 464 17.05 13.12 15.89
N GLN A 465 18.06 13.91 16.27
CA GLN A 465 19.43 13.43 16.51
C GLN A 465 19.57 13.02 17.97
N VAL A 466 20.12 11.84 18.18
CA VAL A 466 20.47 11.30 19.49
C VAL A 466 21.99 11.21 19.64
N ASP A 467 22.48 11.15 20.88
CA ASP A 467 23.92 10.98 21.14
C ASP A 467 24.47 9.65 20.57
N SER A 468 25.79 9.46 20.60
CA SER A 468 26.43 8.24 20.07
C SER A 468 25.96 6.96 20.76
N THR A 469 25.41 7.09 21.98
CA THR A 469 24.81 6.01 22.74
C THR A 469 23.32 5.88 22.53
N ALA A 470 22.67 6.74 21.73
CA ALA A 470 21.23 6.84 21.58
C ALA A 470 20.46 6.81 22.91
N GLN A 471 20.96 7.52 23.94
CA GLN A 471 20.29 7.64 25.25
C GLN A 471 19.60 8.97 25.44
N ASN A 472 20.15 10.04 24.86
CA ASN A 472 19.60 11.38 24.95
C ASN A 472 19.41 12.00 23.57
N VAL A 473 18.35 12.80 23.45
CA VAL A 473 18.15 13.68 22.28
C VAL A 473 19.16 14.82 22.37
N VAL A 474 19.98 14.97 21.33
CA VAL A 474 21.00 16.03 21.22
C VAL A 474 20.42 17.23 20.50
N LYS A 475 19.65 16.99 19.44
CA LYS A 475 19.07 18.05 18.61
C LYS A 475 17.80 17.56 17.94
N GLN A 476 16.81 18.43 17.87
CA GLN A 476 15.63 18.24 17.06
C GLN A 476 15.54 19.39 16.06
N GLY A 477 15.25 19.08 14.81
CA GLY A 477 15.09 20.07 13.75
C GLY A 477 14.00 19.64 12.78
N GLU A 478 13.44 20.61 12.07
CA GLU A 478 12.37 20.38 11.10
C GLU A 478 12.79 20.96 9.75
N THR A 479 12.61 20.18 8.70
CA THR A 479 12.91 20.60 7.32
C THR A 479 11.64 20.53 6.48
N LEU A 480 11.23 21.64 5.87
CA LEU A 480 10.13 21.65 4.91
C LEU A 480 10.56 20.90 3.63
N VAL A 481 9.82 19.86 3.25
CA VAL A 481 10.06 19.10 2.00
C VAL A 481 9.35 19.74 0.83
N PHE A 482 8.05 19.94 0.98
CA PHE A 482 7.19 20.59 0.01
C PHE A 482 5.91 21.03 0.70
N GLY A 483 5.23 22.00 0.11
CA GLY A 483 3.97 22.51 0.59
C GLY A 483 3.38 23.46 -0.44
N GLY A 484 2.17 23.91 -0.19
CA GLY A 484 1.53 24.89 -1.05
C GLY A 484 0.21 25.36 -0.45
N ARG A 485 -0.16 26.58 -0.84
CA ARG A 485 -1.54 27.02 -0.73
C ARG A 485 -2.32 26.41 -1.89
N LEU A 486 -3.38 25.72 -1.54
CA LEU A 486 -4.35 25.19 -2.48
C LEU A 486 -5.29 26.33 -2.90
N PRO A 487 -5.92 26.25 -4.08
CA PRO A 487 -6.89 27.26 -4.49
C PRO A 487 -7.99 27.45 -3.43
N VAL A 488 -8.42 28.68 -3.20
CA VAL A 488 -9.57 28.97 -2.33
C VAL A 488 -10.83 28.62 -3.10
N VAL A 489 -11.65 27.72 -2.53
CA VAL A 489 -12.90 27.28 -3.14
C VAL A 489 -14.03 28.11 -2.62
N ILE A 490 -14.84 28.61 -3.53
CA ILE A 490 -16.05 29.32 -3.19
C ILE A 490 -17.22 28.52 -3.76
N ASP A 491 -17.97 27.91 -2.85
CA ASP A 491 -19.29 27.36 -3.13
C ASP A 491 -20.22 28.53 -3.49
N LEU A 492 -20.82 28.44 -4.67
CA LEU A 492 -21.70 29.46 -5.22
C LEU A 492 -23.15 28.99 -5.18
N GLY A 493 -23.62 28.53 -4.02
CA GLY A 493 -25.02 28.15 -3.81
C GLY A 493 -26.04 29.22 -4.22
N PRO A 494 -27.34 28.87 -4.37
CA PRO A 494 -28.36 29.78 -4.91
C PRO A 494 -28.55 31.07 -4.11
N GLN A 495 -28.13 31.07 -2.85
CA GLN A 495 -28.19 32.23 -1.95
C GLN A 495 -27.11 33.28 -2.27
N ALA A 496 -26.02 32.90 -2.95
CA ALA A 496 -24.94 33.80 -3.36
C ALA A 496 -25.31 34.68 -4.57
N TRP A 497 -26.47 34.45 -5.17
CA TRP A 497 -27.00 35.22 -6.28
C TRP A 497 -27.42 36.63 -5.89
N ARG A 498 -26.95 37.64 -6.63
CA ARG A 498 -27.24 39.06 -6.42
C ARG A 498 -28.23 39.65 -7.42
N ALA A 499 -28.08 39.29 -8.70
CA ALA A 499 -28.81 39.94 -9.79
C ALA A 499 -28.90 39.05 -11.03
N GLY A 500 -30.01 39.16 -11.76
CA GLY A 500 -30.23 38.40 -12.99
C GLY A 500 -31.60 38.70 -13.57
N ASN A 501 -31.83 38.26 -14.80
CA ASN A 501 -33.14 38.33 -15.48
C ASN A 501 -33.80 36.93 -15.56
N ILE A 502 -33.44 36.06 -14.61
CA ILE A 502 -34.01 34.74 -14.36
C ILE A 502 -34.80 34.81 -13.06
N SER A 503 -35.93 34.10 -12.99
CA SER A 503 -36.75 34.05 -11.78
C SER A 503 -36.16 33.10 -10.74
N ARG A 504 -36.40 33.35 -9.44
CA ARG A 504 -35.85 32.53 -8.34
C ARG A 504 -36.24 31.06 -8.43
N ASP A 505 -37.46 30.76 -8.88
CA ASP A 505 -37.96 29.39 -9.08
C ASP A 505 -37.25 28.66 -10.23
N GLN A 506 -36.62 29.38 -11.15
CA GLN A 506 -35.81 28.79 -12.22
C GLN A 506 -34.40 28.43 -11.75
N MET A 507 -34.04 28.70 -10.50
CA MET A 507 -32.74 28.37 -9.93
C MET A 507 -32.90 27.53 -8.65
N GLY A 508 -32.02 26.57 -8.45
CA GLY A 508 -31.99 25.81 -7.20
C GLY A 508 -30.79 24.89 -7.14
N LEU A 509 -30.61 24.26 -5.97
CA LEU A 509 -29.65 23.17 -5.84
C LEU A 509 -30.22 21.91 -6.50
N GLN A 510 -29.39 21.24 -7.28
CA GLN A 510 -29.68 19.94 -7.85
C GLN A 510 -28.70 18.92 -7.27
N PRO A 511 -29.18 17.83 -6.64
CA PRO A 511 -28.33 16.73 -6.22
C PRO A 511 -27.65 16.05 -7.41
N MET A 512 -26.33 15.99 -7.38
CA MET A 512 -25.46 15.45 -8.43
C MET A 512 -24.76 14.15 -8.05
N GLY A 513 -24.79 13.71 -6.79
CA GLY A 513 -24.07 12.51 -6.33
C GLY A 513 -24.39 11.22 -7.10
N ARG A 514 -25.54 11.12 -7.77
CA ARG A 514 -25.88 9.98 -8.65
C ARG A 514 -25.13 9.97 -9.98
N PHE A 515 -24.54 11.09 -10.39
CA PHE A 515 -23.85 11.28 -11.66
C PHE A 515 -22.31 11.24 -11.52
N GLY A 516 -21.81 11.27 -10.29
CA GLY A 516 -20.38 11.23 -9.97
C GLY A 516 -20.07 12.09 -8.76
N SER A 517 -18.78 12.18 -8.39
CA SER A 517 -18.30 12.98 -7.27
C SER A 517 -17.34 14.09 -7.72
N PHE A 518 -17.60 14.62 -8.92
CA PHE A 518 -16.96 15.84 -9.40
C PHE A 518 -17.43 17.05 -8.58
N TRP A 519 -18.72 17.04 -8.23
CA TRP A 519 -19.42 18.15 -7.61
C TRP A 519 -19.10 18.32 -6.13
N LEU A 520 -18.80 19.54 -5.71
CA LEU A 520 -18.63 19.86 -4.31
C LEU A 520 -19.95 19.60 -3.58
N HIS A 521 -19.88 18.96 -2.41
CA HIS A 521 -21.07 18.59 -1.61
C HIS A 521 -22.12 17.71 -2.34
N ASP A 522 -21.72 17.03 -3.43
CA ASP A 522 -22.60 16.22 -4.27
C ASP A 522 -23.79 17.00 -4.86
N ASP A 523 -23.69 18.31 -5.05
CA ASP A 523 -24.75 19.15 -5.66
C ASP A 523 -24.22 20.22 -6.63
N GLN A 524 -25.12 20.90 -7.32
CA GLN A 524 -24.78 22.05 -8.15
C GLN A 524 -25.88 23.10 -8.07
N VAL A 525 -25.54 24.35 -8.34
CA VAL A 525 -26.53 25.34 -8.74
C VAL A 525 -26.97 25.08 -10.16
N PHE A 526 -28.23 24.70 -10.28
CA PHE A 526 -28.88 24.43 -11.54
C PHE A 526 -29.77 25.61 -11.94
N VAL A 527 -29.52 26.13 -13.14
CA VAL A 527 -30.24 27.28 -13.70
C VAL A 527 -31.02 26.85 -14.93
N ARG A 528 -32.35 26.88 -14.79
CA ARG A 528 -33.33 26.52 -15.81
C ARG A 528 -33.71 27.71 -16.70
N SER A 529 -32.74 28.20 -17.47
CA SER A 529 -32.98 29.24 -18.46
C SER A 529 -33.90 28.76 -19.58
N ASP A 530 -34.85 29.61 -19.98
CA ASP A 530 -35.84 29.34 -21.04
C ASP A 530 -35.55 30.08 -22.35
N ARG A 531 -34.63 31.05 -22.33
CA ARG A 531 -34.28 31.86 -23.51
C ARG A 531 -32.83 32.34 -23.50
N ILE A 532 -32.30 32.58 -24.70
CA ILE A 532 -31.00 33.23 -24.91
C ILE A 532 -31.06 34.69 -24.42
N GLY A 533 -29.98 35.16 -23.82
CA GLY A 533 -29.87 36.47 -23.17
C GLY A 533 -30.23 36.45 -21.68
N GLN A 534 -30.60 35.29 -21.13
CA GLN A 534 -30.76 35.13 -19.70
C GLN A 534 -29.42 35.01 -18.99
N TRP A 535 -29.29 35.66 -17.84
CA TRP A 535 -28.05 35.72 -17.07
C TRP A 535 -28.29 35.79 -15.57
N VAL A 536 -27.25 35.40 -14.85
CA VAL A 536 -27.19 35.35 -13.39
C VAL A 536 -25.83 35.88 -12.95
N GLU A 537 -25.80 36.67 -11.89
CA GLU A 537 -24.58 37.17 -11.25
C GLU A 537 -24.48 36.70 -9.80
N PHE A 538 -23.41 35.98 -9.49
CA PHE A 538 -23.06 35.50 -8.17
C PHE A 538 -22.02 36.42 -7.55
N GLU A 539 -22.19 36.75 -6.27
CA GLU A 539 -21.16 37.46 -5.51
C GLU A 539 -20.25 36.47 -4.80
N PHE A 540 -18.95 36.77 -4.82
CA PHE A 540 -17.96 35.96 -4.12
C PHE A 540 -16.87 36.82 -3.45
N PRO A 541 -16.41 36.44 -2.25
CA PRO A 541 -15.30 37.11 -1.58
C PRO A 541 -13.94 36.73 -2.19
N SER A 542 -12.89 37.49 -1.86
CA SER A 542 -11.49 37.06 -2.00
C SER A 542 -10.81 37.31 -0.65
N GLU A 543 -9.80 36.56 -0.26
CA GLU A 543 -9.14 36.81 1.04
C GLU A 543 -8.45 38.19 1.08
N GLN A 544 -7.95 38.63 -0.08
CA GLN A 544 -7.22 39.86 -0.26
C GLN A 544 -7.42 40.43 -1.67
N ASP A 545 -6.98 41.67 -1.87
CA ASP A 545 -6.81 42.24 -3.20
C ASP A 545 -5.65 41.51 -3.89
N CYS A 546 -5.90 40.82 -5.00
CA CYS A 546 -4.89 40.03 -5.69
C CYS A 546 -5.17 39.93 -7.19
N THR A 547 -4.14 39.58 -7.97
CA THR A 547 -4.35 39.05 -9.32
C THR A 547 -4.44 37.54 -9.19
N ALA A 548 -5.55 36.94 -9.61
CA ALA A 548 -5.81 35.53 -9.43
C ALA A 548 -6.08 34.81 -10.75
N GLY A 549 -5.58 33.58 -10.83
CA GLY A 549 -6.15 32.58 -11.73
C GLY A 549 -7.46 32.10 -11.13
N ILE A 550 -8.51 32.02 -11.93
CA ILE A 550 -9.80 31.48 -11.51
C ILE A 550 -10.08 30.23 -12.34
N GLU A 551 -10.54 29.16 -11.72
CA GLU A 551 -11.06 27.99 -12.42
C GLU A 551 -12.52 27.78 -12.03
N LEU A 552 -13.40 27.61 -13.02
CA LEU A 552 -14.83 27.39 -12.81
C LEU A 552 -15.18 25.93 -13.02
N SER A 553 -15.85 25.33 -12.05
CA SER A 553 -16.40 23.98 -12.16
C SER A 553 -17.83 24.07 -12.66
N LEU A 554 -18.03 23.74 -13.94
CA LEU A 554 -19.33 23.73 -14.61
C LEU A 554 -19.77 22.30 -14.91
N THR A 555 -21.05 22.14 -15.20
CA THR A 555 -21.60 20.86 -15.68
C THR A 555 -21.90 20.95 -17.17
N ARG A 556 -21.67 19.84 -17.88
CA ARG A 556 -22.16 19.63 -19.24
C ARG A 556 -23.25 18.58 -19.26
N SER A 557 -24.28 18.79 -20.08
CA SER A 557 -25.45 17.91 -20.21
C SER A 557 -26.11 18.08 -21.58
N TYR A 558 -27.04 17.19 -21.93
CA TYR A 558 -27.76 17.18 -23.21
C TYR A 558 -28.76 18.35 -23.38
N ASP A 559 -29.09 19.06 -22.31
CA ASP A 559 -30.07 20.16 -22.25
C ASP A 559 -29.44 21.52 -21.93
N TYR A 560 -28.11 21.61 -21.97
CA TYR A 560 -27.36 22.81 -21.58
C TYR A 560 -27.03 23.73 -22.76
N GLY A 561 -27.00 25.03 -22.48
CA GLY A 561 -26.71 26.08 -23.46
C GLY A 561 -25.22 26.42 -23.59
N VAL A 562 -24.94 27.38 -24.46
CA VAL A 562 -23.62 28.02 -24.57
C VAL A 562 -23.64 29.27 -23.70
N VAL A 563 -22.69 29.34 -22.76
CA VAL A 563 -22.62 30.44 -21.78
C VAL A 563 -21.38 31.31 -21.99
N ARG A 564 -21.53 32.61 -21.75
CA ARG A 564 -20.45 33.58 -21.61
C ARG A 564 -20.19 33.84 -20.14
N ILE A 565 -18.92 33.95 -19.78
CA ILE A 565 -18.50 34.19 -18.41
C ILE A 565 -17.82 35.55 -18.33
N SER A 566 -18.25 36.36 -17.37
CA SER A 566 -17.66 37.65 -17.06
C SER A 566 -17.35 37.75 -15.57
N ILE A 567 -16.18 38.30 -15.24
CA ILE A 567 -15.77 38.58 -13.86
C ILE A 567 -15.66 40.08 -13.68
N ASN A 568 -16.30 40.63 -12.65
CA ASN A 568 -16.28 42.06 -12.33
C ASN A 568 -16.65 42.95 -13.53
N GLY A 569 -17.63 42.50 -14.32
CA GLY A 569 -18.11 43.19 -15.52
C GLY A 569 -17.21 43.07 -16.76
N LYS A 570 -16.02 42.47 -16.66
CA LYS A 570 -15.15 42.19 -17.81
C LYS A 570 -15.40 40.79 -18.35
N GLN A 571 -15.55 40.68 -19.66
CA GLN A 571 -15.69 39.37 -20.32
C GLN A 571 -14.41 38.57 -20.12
N ALA A 572 -14.54 37.42 -19.48
CA ALA A 572 -13.41 36.57 -19.12
C ALA A 572 -13.32 35.34 -20.05
N ILE A 573 -14.47 34.75 -20.41
CA ILE A 573 -14.55 33.69 -21.41
C ILE A 573 -15.69 34.00 -22.39
N PRO A 574 -15.41 34.08 -23.70
CA PRO A 574 -16.40 34.51 -24.69
C PRO A 574 -17.54 33.51 -24.88
N ALA A 575 -17.25 32.20 -24.83
CA ALA A 575 -18.22 31.13 -24.99
C ALA A 575 -17.71 29.81 -24.39
N VAL A 576 -18.56 29.12 -23.64
CA VAL A 576 -18.36 27.75 -23.14
C VAL A 576 -19.58 26.93 -23.54
N ASP A 577 -19.36 25.85 -24.29
CA ASP A 577 -20.45 24.95 -24.67
C ASP A 577 -20.76 23.96 -23.55
N GLY A 578 -21.93 24.15 -22.91
CA GLY A 578 -22.44 23.27 -21.87
C GLY A 578 -23.01 21.96 -22.43
N TYR A 579 -23.14 21.79 -23.74
CA TYR A 579 -23.68 20.55 -24.31
C TYR A 579 -22.69 19.39 -24.19
N SER A 580 -23.16 18.19 -23.83
CA SER A 580 -22.41 16.93 -23.98
C SER A 580 -23.29 15.80 -24.52
N SER A 581 -22.75 15.07 -25.51
CA SER A 581 -23.37 13.86 -26.07
C SER A 581 -23.06 12.58 -25.28
N PHE A 582 -22.15 12.67 -24.30
CA PHE A 582 -21.65 11.51 -23.53
C PHE A 582 -22.33 11.35 -22.16
N GLY A 583 -23.33 12.19 -21.86
CA GLY A 583 -24.05 12.18 -20.59
C GLY A 583 -23.75 13.43 -19.75
N ILE A 584 -23.99 13.34 -18.44
CA ILE A 584 -23.77 14.43 -17.50
C ILE A 584 -22.34 14.31 -16.95
N GLU A 585 -21.54 15.34 -17.16
CA GLU A 585 -20.13 15.37 -16.74
C GLU A 585 -19.75 16.75 -16.18
N GLY A 586 -18.79 16.77 -15.26
CA GLY A 586 -18.18 18.01 -14.78
C GLY A 586 -17.03 18.46 -15.68
N VAL A 587 -16.89 19.78 -15.87
CA VAL A 587 -15.80 20.39 -16.61
C VAL A 587 -15.19 21.54 -15.81
N LYS A 588 -13.86 21.55 -15.72
CA LYS A 588 -13.07 22.65 -15.18
C LYS A 588 -12.73 23.61 -16.31
N VAL A 589 -13.09 24.88 -16.15
CA VAL A 589 -12.89 25.92 -17.15
C VAL A 589 -11.95 26.98 -16.59
N PRO A 590 -10.69 27.02 -17.06
CA PRO A 590 -9.74 28.02 -16.60
C PRO A 590 -10.11 29.40 -17.16
N VAL A 591 -10.15 30.38 -16.28
CA VAL A 591 -10.33 31.79 -16.58
C VAL A 591 -8.95 32.46 -16.55
N ALA A 592 -8.65 33.29 -17.55
CA ALA A 592 -7.42 34.07 -17.58
C ALA A 592 -7.30 34.97 -16.33
N GLN A 593 -6.07 35.38 -15.99
CA GLN A 593 -5.77 36.15 -14.78
C GLN A 593 -6.68 37.38 -14.62
N VAL A 594 -7.38 37.47 -13.49
CA VAL A 594 -8.31 38.58 -13.17
C VAL A 594 -7.88 39.28 -11.89
N ALA A 595 -7.99 40.62 -11.88
CA ALA A 595 -7.85 41.41 -10.65
C ALA A 595 -9.09 41.23 -9.76
N LEU A 596 -8.89 40.70 -8.56
CA LEU A 596 -9.89 40.51 -7.53
C LEU A 596 -9.69 41.50 -6.38
N LYS A 597 -10.81 41.91 -5.79
CA LYS A 597 -10.84 42.69 -4.54
C LYS A 597 -11.17 41.77 -3.37
N LYS A 598 -10.77 42.12 -2.16
CA LYS A 598 -11.11 41.39 -0.93
C LYS A 598 -12.62 41.11 -0.78
N ALA A 599 -13.48 42.00 -1.24
CA ALA A 599 -14.92 41.77 -1.24
C ALA A 599 -15.61 42.38 -2.46
N GLY A 600 -16.80 41.88 -2.77
CA GLY A 600 -17.66 42.42 -3.82
C GLY A 600 -17.30 42.00 -5.24
N ASN A 601 -16.57 40.88 -5.41
CA ASN A 601 -16.35 40.33 -6.75
C ASN A 601 -17.63 39.67 -7.27
N ARG A 602 -17.79 39.68 -8.58
CA ARG A 602 -19.00 39.25 -9.26
C ARG A 602 -18.66 38.32 -10.41
N LEU A 603 -19.25 37.13 -10.39
CA LEU A 603 -19.24 36.18 -11.50
C LEU A 603 -20.59 36.28 -12.21
N LYS A 604 -20.59 36.74 -13.45
CA LYS A 604 -21.78 36.73 -14.30
C LYS A 604 -21.67 35.61 -15.33
N ILE A 605 -22.70 34.76 -15.38
CA ILE A 605 -22.90 33.74 -16.41
C ILE A 605 -24.12 34.13 -17.23
N GLU A 606 -23.94 34.26 -18.54
CA GLU A 606 -24.98 34.65 -19.50
C GLU A 606 -25.14 33.58 -20.56
N VAL A 607 -26.37 33.12 -20.80
CA VAL A 607 -26.70 32.22 -21.91
C VAL A 607 -26.68 33.04 -23.20
N ILE A 608 -25.73 32.74 -24.08
CA ILE A 608 -25.54 33.48 -25.35
C ILE A 608 -25.96 32.66 -26.58
N GLY A 609 -26.22 31.36 -26.40
CA GLY A 609 -26.63 30.48 -27.47
C GLY A 609 -26.91 29.08 -26.96
N LYS A 610 -27.06 28.14 -27.89
CA LYS A 610 -27.08 26.71 -27.60
C LYS A 610 -26.48 25.94 -28.76
N ASN A 611 -25.87 24.79 -28.47
CA ASN A 611 -25.52 23.82 -29.48
C ASN A 611 -26.80 23.37 -30.22
N PHE A 612 -26.71 23.13 -31.53
CA PHE A 612 -27.88 22.70 -32.32
C PHE A 612 -28.46 21.35 -31.87
N GLN A 613 -27.64 20.51 -31.22
CA GLN A 613 -28.06 19.23 -30.65
C GLN A 613 -28.63 19.35 -29.23
N SER A 614 -28.45 20.51 -28.56
CA SER A 614 -28.93 20.69 -27.21
C SER A 614 -30.45 20.90 -27.18
N SER A 615 -31.10 20.15 -26.29
CA SER A 615 -32.55 20.22 -26.09
C SER A 615 -32.99 21.47 -25.31
N GLY A 616 -32.06 22.19 -24.66
CA GLY A 616 -32.34 23.33 -23.80
C GLY A 616 -31.24 24.38 -23.81
N THR A 617 -31.33 25.30 -22.85
CA THR A 617 -30.37 26.40 -22.65
C THR A 617 -29.79 26.43 -21.24
N PHE A 618 -30.05 25.40 -20.44
CA PHE A 618 -29.73 25.37 -19.03
C PHE A 618 -28.22 25.47 -18.79
N PHE A 619 -27.84 25.76 -17.55
CA PHE A 619 -26.46 25.58 -17.14
C PHE A 619 -26.38 25.18 -15.66
N GLY A 620 -25.25 24.58 -15.32
CA GLY A 620 -24.92 24.11 -13.99
C GLY A 620 -23.58 24.67 -13.58
N LEU A 621 -23.53 25.26 -12.40
CA LEU A 621 -22.33 25.79 -11.76
C LEU A 621 -22.22 25.12 -10.40
N ASP A 622 -21.04 24.60 -10.11
CA ASP A 622 -20.74 23.96 -8.84
C ASP A 622 -20.04 24.97 -7.92
N HIS A 623 -18.75 25.19 -8.14
CA HIS A 623 -17.93 26.12 -7.39
C HIS A 623 -16.96 26.87 -8.30
N LEU A 624 -16.32 27.89 -7.75
CA LEU A 624 -15.14 28.50 -8.34
C LEU A 624 -13.91 28.28 -7.46
N GLU A 625 -12.75 28.16 -8.08
CA GLU A 625 -11.45 28.04 -7.44
C GLU A 625 -10.65 29.31 -7.71
N ILE A 626 -10.09 29.94 -6.68
CA ILE A 626 -9.27 31.15 -6.77
C ILE A 626 -7.85 30.83 -6.36
N GLN A 627 -6.91 31.12 -7.24
CA GLN A 627 -5.48 31.06 -6.93
C GLN A 627 -4.88 32.46 -7.09
N CYS A 628 -4.81 33.21 -5.98
CA CYS A 628 -4.07 34.47 -5.94
C CYS A 628 -2.57 34.20 -6.20
N GLN A 629 -1.98 35.01 -7.08
CA GLN A 629 -0.53 35.03 -7.32
C GLN A 629 0.24 35.76 -6.21
#